data_AF-A0A9E0ZW07-F1
#
_entry.id   AF-A0A9E0ZW07-F1
#
_cell.length_a   1.000
_cell.length_b   1.000
_cell.length_c   1.000
_cell.angle_alpha   90.00
_cell.angle_beta   90.00
_cell.angle_gamma   90.00
#
_symmetry.space_group_name_H-M   'P 1'
#
loop_
_entity.id
_entity.type
_entity.pdbx_description
1 polymer ?
#
loop_
_entity_poly.entity_id
_entity_poly.type
_entity_poly.pdbx_seq_one_letter_code
_entity_poly.pdbx_strand_id
1 'polypeptide(L)'
;PNDINKAITALKGIANRQIGVIELDHSLDIDEVTEIFIRINSKGTALSQSDFVMSKMAADIEHGGNILRKTVDYFCHLAVKPEFYSHITNDEEFQNSKYASKIKWLSKDYDDIFDPDYGDMLRVSFMHQFRRGKLSDLVSLLSGRDFETKEYRDDIVDESYRKLDKGIQNFINEYNFAQFIMAIKGAGFVSHKLLNSAMTLDFAYTLYLMLLDDSTIPNAQIKRYVQKWFVMSTLTSRYIGSPETVMDRDMRSVAEKGFLNFLADVEASSLSDSFWTVTLPQNLETSSINSPAFNTFIAAQINLNCNSMLMNGTKISDLVTISGDVHHIFPRAYLKNNGVANKTKYNQVANYIYLDTQVNKAINDDSPKIYFTKVKQQCKTKEIELGNISDESLLLSNLSENCIPNGIDKMDVSSYDKFLSERRRLMAALIERYYKGL
;
A
#
# COMPACT_ATOMS: atom_id res chain seq x y z
N PRO A 1 7.82 -13.44 -43.45
CA PRO A 1 6.79 -13.08 -44.47
C PRO A 1 5.36 -13.50 -44.09
N ASN A 2 5.16 -14.76 -43.68
CA ASN A 2 3.82 -15.28 -43.34
C ASN A 2 3.22 -14.67 -42.07
N ASP A 3 4.03 -14.40 -41.03
CA ASP A 3 3.50 -13.83 -39.77
C ASP A 3 3.10 -12.37 -39.94
N ILE A 4 3.86 -11.60 -40.71
CA ILE A 4 3.52 -10.22 -41.09
C ILE A 4 2.23 -10.20 -41.92
N ASN A 5 2.09 -11.12 -42.88
CA ASN A 5 0.88 -11.18 -43.71
C ASN A 5 -0.36 -11.59 -42.88
N LYS A 6 -0.21 -12.51 -41.92
CA LYS A 6 -1.26 -12.86 -40.96
C LYS A 6 -1.65 -11.66 -40.09
N ALA A 7 -0.67 -10.92 -39.55
CA ALA A 7 -0.93 -9.73 -38.75
C ALA A 7 -1.66 -8.64 -39.56
N ILE A 8 -1.23 -8.37 -40.79
CA ILE A 8 -1.90 -7.42 -41.70
C ILE A 8 -3.33 -7.88 -42.05
N THR A 9 -3.53 -9.18 -42.27
CA THR A 9 -4.86 -9.74 -42.56
C THR A 9 -5.79 -9.61 -41.35
N ALA A 10 -5.28 -9.87 -40.14
CA ALA A 10 -6.03 -9.66 -38.90
C ALA A 10 -6.40 -8.17 -38.71
N LEU A 11 -5.48 -7.26 -39.01
CA LEU A 11 -5.73 -5.81 -38.96
C LEU A 11 -6.80 -5.37 -39.96
N LYS A 12 -6.73 -5.84 -41.22
CA LYS A 12 -7.77 -5.58 -42.24
C LYS A 12 -9.13 -6.14 -41.83
N GLY A 13 -9.15 -7.24 -41.08
CA GLY A 13 -10.37 -7.85 -40.53
C GLY A 13 -11.11 -6.96 -39.53
N ILE A 14 -10.47 -5.94 -38.95
CA ILE A 14 -11.13 -4.98 -38.04
C ILE A 14 -12.26 -4.24 -38.77
N ALA A 15 -12.07 -3.85 -40.03
CA ALA A 15 -13.08 -3.14 -40.82
C ALA A 15 -14.36 -3.98 -41.07
N ASN A 16 -14.24 -5.30 -40.97
CA ASN A 16 -15.35 -6.23 -41.20
C ASN A 16 -16.01 -6.68 -39.88
N ARG A 17 -15.59 -6.14 -38.73
CA ARG A 17 -16.24 -6.47 -37.45
C ARG A 17 -17.59 -5.75 -37.38
N GLN A 18 -18.64 -6.53 -37.17
CA GLN A 18 -19.95 -5.98 -36.84
C GLN A 18 -19.89 -5.41 -35.42
N ILE A 19 -20.10 -4.09 -35.31
CA ILE A 19 -20.23 -3.41 -34.04
C ILE A 19 -21.73 -3.35 -33.72
N GLY A 20 -22.15 -4.10 -32.70
CA GLY A 20 -23.49 -3.97 -32.16
C GLY A 20 -23.59 -2.65 -31.39
N VAL A 21 -24.47 -1.76 -31.82
CA VAL A 21 -24.80 -0.53 -31.08
C VAL A 21 -26.07 -0.80 -30.29
N ILE A 22 -26.01 -0.59 -28.98
CA ILE A 22 -27.17 -0.61 -28.09
C ILE A 22 -27.34 0.81 -27.58
N GLU A 23 -28.43 1.46 -28.02
CA GLU A 23 -28.83 2.75 -27.48
C GLU A 23 -29.63 2.52 -26.20
N LEU A 24 -29.17 3.16 -25.11
CA LEU A 24 -29.83 3.12 -23.82
C LEU A 24 -30.60 4.42 -23.62
N ASP A 25 -31.70 4.34 -22.88
CA ASP A 25 -32.49 5.52 -22.55
C ASP A 25 -31.66 6.49 -21.69
N HIS A 26 -31.68 7.77 -22.05
CA HIS A 26 -30.94 8.85 -21.40
C HIS A 26 -31.37 9.10 -19.94
N SER A 27 -32.52 8.56 -19.52
CA SER A 27 -33.02 8.64 -18.15
C SER A 27 -32.49 7.54 -17.22
N LEU A 28 -31.83 6.51 -17.76
CA LEU A 28 -31.27 5.42 -16.95
C LEU A 28 -30.16 5.92 -16.04
N ASP A 29 -30.12 5.38 -14.83
CA ASP A 29 -29.06 5.71 -13.89
C ASP A 29 -27.73 5.11 -14.34
N ILE A 30 -26.61 5.74 -13.99
CA ILE A 30 -25.29 5.25 -14.40
C ILE A 30 -25.00 3.87 -13.82
N ASP A 31 -25.51 3.57 -12.63
CA ASP A 31 -25.36 2.25 -12.01
C ASP A 31 -26.11 1.19 -12.84
N GLU A 32 -27.29 1.51 -13.38
CA GLU A 32 -28.04 0.62 -14.28
C GLU A 32 -27.36 0.48 -15.64
N VAL A 33 -26.85 1.57 -16.23
CA VAL A 33 -26.07 1.53 -17.46
C VAL A 33 -24.81 0.67 -17.28
N THR A 34 -24.12 0.83 -16.15
CA THR A 34 -22.95 0.04 -15.80
C THR A 34 -23.34 -1.43 -15.62
N GLU A 35 -24.43 -1.74 -14.93
CA GLU A 35 -24.89 -3.11 -14.76
C GLU A 35 -25.29 -3.76 -16.09
N ILE A 36 -26.01 -3.03 -16.96
CA ILE A 36 -26.36 -3.47 -18.31
C ILE A 36 -25.09 -3.78 -19.10
N PHE A 37 -24.10 -2.89 -19.04
CA PHE A 37 -22.84 -3.05 -19.76
C PHE A 37 -22.00 -4.22 -19.23
N ILE A 38 -21.92 -4.39 -17.90
CA ILE A 38 -21.26 -5.53 -17.24
C ILE A 38 -21.96 -6.83 -17.63
N ARG A 39 -23.29 -6.85 -17.65
CA ARG A 39 -24.08 -8.02 -18.08
C ARG A 39 -23.86 -8.34 -19.56
N ILE A 40 -23.78 -7.35 -20.44
CA ILE A 40 -23.46 -7.54 -21.86
C ILE A 40 -22.05 -8.08 -22.03
N ASN A 41 -21.09 -7.58 -21.24
CA ASN A 41 -19.71 -8.05 -21.20
C ASN A 41 -19.48 -9.24 -20.26
N SER A 42 -20.52 -9.95 -19.82
CA SER A 42 -20.39 -11.05 -18.84
C SER A 42 -19.60 -12.26 -19.37
N LYS A 43 -19.26 -12.28 -20.66
CA LYS A 43 -18.36 -13.25 -21.29
C LYS A 43 -16.99 -12.66 -21.69
N GLY A 44 -16.76 -11.37 -21.39
CA GLY A 44 -15.53 -10.61 -21.66
C GLY A 44 -14.97 -9.94 -20.39
N THR A 45 -14.11 -8.94 -20.56
CA THR A 45 -13.57 -8.17 -19.43
C THR A 45 -14.63 -7.23 -18.89
N ALA A 46 -14.99 -7.36 -17.60
CA ALA A 46 -15.87 -6.40 -16.94
C ALA A 46 -15.21 -5.01 -16.88
N LEU A 47 -15.92 -3.96 -17.28
CA LEU A 47 -15.45 -2.59 -17.10
C LEU A 47 -15.61 -2.16 -15.64
N SER A 48 -14.59 -1.52 -15.12
CA SER A 48 -14.59 -0.86 -13.82
C SER A 48 -15.25 0.52 -13.90
N GLN A 49 -15.65 1.10 -12.76
CA GLN A 49 -16.11 2.49 -12.71
C GLN A 49 -15.05 3.47 -13.24
N SER A 50 -13.77 3.17 -13.00
CA SER A 50 -12.65 3.93 -13.54
C SER A 50 -12.62 3.92 -15.06
N ASP A 51 -12.98 2.81 -15.72
CA ASP A 51 -13.07 2.73 -17.18
C ASP A 51 -14.18 3.63 -17.75
N PHE A 52 -15.32 3.72 -17.05
CA PHE A 52 -16.41 4.62 -17.44
C PHE A 52 -15.99 6.09 -17.31
N VAL A 53 -15.29 6.45 -16.23
CA VAL A 53 -14.73 7.80 -16.06
C VAL A 53 -13.75 8.11 -17.20
N MET A 54 -12.80 7.21 -17.48
CA MET A 54 -11.83 7.37 -18.56
C MET A 54 -12.52 7.53 -19.93
N SER A 55 -13.58 6.76 -20.17
CA SER A 55 -14.36 6.83 -21.42
C SER A 55 -15.12 8.15 -21.54
N LYS A 56 -15.75 8.61 -20.45
CA LYS A 56 -16.46 9.90 -20.40
C LYS A 56 -15.51 11.06 -20.63
N MET A 57 -14.34 11.05 -19.99
CA MET A 57 -13.29 12.05 -20.21
C MET A 57 -12.80 12.02 -21.67
N ALA A 58 -12.54 10.84 -22.24
CA ALA A 58 -12.07 10.71 -23.60
C ALA A 58 -13.04 11.28 -24.66
N ALA A 59 -14.35 11.19 -24.40
CA ALA A 59 -15.38 11.68 -25.31
C ALA A 59 -15.61 13.20 -25.22
N ASP A 60 -15.17 13.86 -24.14
CA ASP A 60 -15.44 15.27 -23.88
C ASP A 60 -14.25 16.15 -24.27
N ILE A 61 -14.37 16.80 -25.43
CA ILE A 61 -13.36 17.74 -25.96
C ILE A 61 -13.66 19.17 -25.48
N GLU A 62 -14.93 19.51 -25.26
CA GLU A 62 -15.39 20.84 -24.89
C GLU A 62 -14.79 21.29 -23.55
N HIS A 63 -14.77 20.39 -22.57
CA HIS A 63 -14.21 20.64 -21.24
C HIS A 63 -12.74 20.21 -21.11
N GLY A 64 -12.10 19.79 -22.22
CA GLY A 64 -10.71 19.30 -22.24
C GLY A 64 -10.52 17.93 -21.56
N GLY A 65 -11.59 17.15 -21.43
CA GLY A 65 -11.56 15.80 -20.85
C GLY A 65 -10.60 14.86 -21.57
N ASN A 66 -10.48 14.97 -22.89
CA ASN A 66 -9.55 14.18 -23.70
C ASN A 66 -8.08 14.35 -23.25
N ILE A 67 -7.67 15.58 -22.95
CA ILE A 67 -6.32 15.89 -22.45
C ILE A 67 -6.15 15.45 -21.00
N LEU A 68 -7.17 15.61 -20.16
CA LEU A 68 -7.14 15.08 -18.79
C LEU A 68 -6.97 13.56 -18.78
N ARG A 69 -7.70 12.85 -19.65
CA ARG A 69 -7.57 11.38 -19.81
C ARG A 69 -6.16 11.00 -20.21
N LYS A 70 -5.56 11.71 -21.18
CA LYS A 70 -4.14 11.51 -21.55
C LYS A 70 -3.19 11.77 -20.38
N THR A 71 -3.46 12.81 -19.58
CA THR A 71 -2.64 13.12 -18.38
C THR A 71 -2.65 11.98 -17.38
N VAL A 72 -3.84 11.43 -17.07
CA VAL A 72 -4.00 10.29 -16.17
C VAL A 72 -3.23 9.08 -16.72
N ASP A 73 -3.47 8.73 -17.97
CA ASP A 73 -2.88 7.58 -18.64
C ASP A 73 -1.35 7.68 -18.69
N TYR A 74 -0.81 8.83 -19.09
CA TYR A 74 0.63 9.06 -19.18
C TYR A 74 1.32 9.09 -17.82
N PHE A 75 0.70 9.68 -16.81
CA PHE A 75 1.26 9.65 -15.46
C PHE A 75 1.38 8.21 -14.95
N CYS A 76 0.30 7.43 -15.01
CA CYS A 76 0.27 6.06 -14.48
C CYS A 76 1.25 5.15 -15.25
N HIS A 77 1.35 5.32 -16.57
CA HIS A 77 2.37 4.60 -17.35
C HIS A 77 3.80 5.00 -16.98
N LEU A 78 4.05 6.30 -16.78
CA LEU A 78 5.38 6.80 -16.42
C LEU A 78 5.80 6.38 -15.01
N ALA A 79 4.87 6.31 -14.05
CA ALA A 79 5.14 5.83 -12.69
C ALA A 79 5.74 4.41 -12.69
N VAL A 80 5.28 3.54 -13.59
CA VAL A 80 5.82 2.17 -13.72
C VAL A 80 7.01 2.11 -14.70
N LYS A 81 6.99 2.92 -15.76
CA LYS A 81 7.96 2.88 -16.88
C LYS A 81 8.44 4.28 -17.27
N PRO A 82 9.40 4.84 -16.53
CA PRO A 82 9.96 6.18 -16.80
C PRO A 82 10.46 6.38 -18.24
N GLU A 83 10.99 5.32 -18.86
CA GLU A 83 11.49 5.31 -20.25
C GLU A 83 10.41 5.61 -21.30
N PHE A 84 9.13 5.43 -20.95
CA PHE A 84 7.99 5.73 -21.81
C PHE A 84 7.88 7.23 -22.14
N TYR A 85 8.57 8.10 -21.39
CA TYR A 85 8.59 9.54 -21.65
C TYR A 85 9.01 9.89 -23.09
N SER A 86 9.94 9.11 -23.66
CA SER A 86 10.39 9.28 -25.05
C SER A 86 9.29 9.08 -26.11
N HIS A 87 8.22 8.35 -25.76
CA HIS A 87 7.05 8.19 -26.63
C HIS A 87 6.07 9.35 -26.48
N ILE A 88 5.89 9.85 -25.24
CA ILE A 88 5.00 10.97 -24.94
C ILE A 88 5.44 12.27 -25.63
N THR A 89 6.74 12.43 -25.90
CA THR A 89 7.24 13.60 -26.67
C THR A 89 6.76 13.64 -28.11
N ASN A 90 6.24 12.54 -28.66
CA ASN A 90 5.69 12.50 -30.02
C ASN A 90 4.19 12.90 -30.07
N ASP A 91 3.51 13.03 -28.94
CA ASP A 91 2.13 13.54 -28.88
C ASP A 91 2.15 15.07 -28.78
N GLU A 92 2.17 15.74 -29.94
CA GLU A 92 2.23 17.22 -30.01
C GLU A 92 1.07 17.90 -29.28
N GLU A 93 -0.14 17.33 -29.34
CA GLU A 93 -1.33 17.86 -28.67
C GLU A 93 -1.12 17.86 -27.14
N PHE A 94 -0.62 16.75 -26.61
CA PHE A 94 -0.31 16.65 -25.19
C PHE A 94 0.88 17.53 -24.78
N GLN A 95 1.95 17.58 -25.59
CA GLN A 95 3.13 18.40 -25.31
C GLN A 95 2.81 19.90 -25.20
N ASN A 96 1.81 20.37 -25.96
CA ASN A 96 1.34 21.75 -25.91
C ASN A 96 0.38 22.02 -24.73
N SER A 97 0.01 21.01 -23.95
CA SER A 97 -0.88 21.15 -22.80
C SER A 97 -0.16 21.67 -21.54
N LYS A 98 -0.94 22.18 -20.58
CA LYS A 98 -0.44 22.61 -19.26
C LYS A 98 0.10 21.47 -18.37
N TYR A 99 -0.08 20.20 -18.77
CA TYR A 99 0.27 19.04 -17.94
C TYR A 99 1.60 18.39 -18.33
N ALA A 100 2.06 18.54 -19.58
CA ALA A 100 3.25 17.85 -20.07
C ALA A 100 4.50 18.16 -19.22
N SER A 101 4.70 19.42 -18.86
CA SER A 101 5.81 19.83 -17.98
C SER A 101 5.66 19.33 -16.54
N LYS A 102 4.42 19.10 -16.07
CA LYS A 102 4.11 18.71 -14.68
C LYS A 102 4.33 17.24 -14.40
N ILE A 103 4.35 16.38 -15.42
CA ILE A 103 4.62 14.94 -15.26
C ILE A 103 6.03 14.52 -15.71
N LYS A 104 6.82 15.48 -16.23
CA LYS A 104 8.16 15.22 -16.75
C LYS A 104 9.13 14.63 -15.71
N TRP A 105 8.95 14.98 -14.44
CA TRP A 105 9.80 14.51 -13.35
C TRP A 105 9.80 12.98 -13.22
N LEU A 106 8.68 12.31 -13.57
CA LEU A 106 8.58 10.84 -13.56
C LEU A 106 9.55 10.14 -14.51
N SER A 107 10.08 10.83 -15.53
CA SER A 107 11.13 10.27 -16.41
C SER A 107 12.43 9.92 -15.67
N LYS A 108 12.55 10.33 -14.41
CA LYS A 108 13.71 10.07 -13.54
C LYS A 108 13.30 9.47 -12.19
N ASP A 109 12.02 9.12 -12.02
CA ASP A 109 11.53 8.51 -10.79
C ASP A 109 11.57 6.99 -10.93
N TYR A 110 12.22 6.32 -10.00
CA TYR A 110 12.35 4.85 -9.98
C TYR A 110 11.98 4.28 -8.61
N ASP A 111 11.30 5.09 -7.79
CA ASP A 111 10.71 4.65 -6.54
C ASP A 111 9.52 3.72 -6.84
N ASP A 112 9.24 2.75 -5.98
CA ASP A 112 8.20 1.73 -6.20
C ASP A 112 7.19 1.68 -5.04
N ILE A 113 7.20 2.68 -4.16
CA ILE A 113 6.27 2.74 -3.01
C ILE A 113 4.83 2.97 -3.46
N PHE A 114 4.62 3.74 -4.52
CA PHE A 114 3.27 4.01 -5.00
C PHE A 114 3.28 4.23 -6.50
N ASP A 115 2.98 3.15 -7.22
CA ASP A 115 2.84 3.16 -8.67
C ASP A 115 1.34 3.08 -9.00
N PRO A 116 0.62 4.21 -9.01
CA PRO A 116 -0.83 4.22 -9.15
C PRO A 116 -1.27 3.78 -10.54
N ASP A 117 -2.37 3.03 -10.62
CA ASP A 117 -3.12 2.91 -11.86
C ASP A 117 -4.09 4.10 -12.05
N TYR A 118 -4.78 4.15 -13.20
CA TYR A 118 -5.72 5.24 -13.45
C TYR A 118 -6.91 5.23 -12.48
N GLY A 119 -7.30 4.08 -11.95
CA GLY A 119 -8.34 3.96 -10.94
C GLY A 119 -7.90 4.57 -9.61
N ASP A 120 -6.68 4.29 -9.17
CA ASP A 120 -6.07 4.87 -7.98
C ASP A 120 -6.00 6.40 -8.12
N MET A 121 -5.43 6.89 -9.23
CA MET A 121 -5.31 8.34 -9.48
C MET A 121 -6.68 9.04 -9.51
N LEU A 122 -7.65 8.48 -10.24
CA LEU A 122 -8.99 9.05 -10.35
C LEU A 122 -9.68 9.07 -8.99
N ARG A 123 -9.55 8.00 -8.21
CA ARG A 123 -10.11 7.91 -6.86
C ARG A 123 -9.52 8.98 -5.94
N VAL A 124 -8.21 9.11 -5.87
CA VAL A 124 -7.57 10.14 -5.03
C VAL A 124 -7.98 11.54 -5.47
N SER A 125 -7.93 11.81 -6.78
CA SER A 125 -8.31 13.10 -7.36
C SER A 125 -9.77 13.45 -7.05
N PHE A 126 -10.66 12.47 -7.15
CA PHE A 126 -12.07 12.61 -6.84
C PHE A 126 -12.33 12.82 -5.35
N MET A 127 -11.85 11.92 -4.49
CA MET A 127 -12.17 11.95 -3.07
C MET A 127 -11.75 13.28 -2.41
N HIS A 128 -10.56 13.80 -2.73
CA HIS A 128 -10.08 15.02 -2.09
C HIS A 128 -10.65 16.32 -2.70
N GLN A 129 -11.25 16.32 -3.89
CA GLN A 129 -11.91 17.52 -4.44
C GLN A 129 -13.43 17.51 -4.25
N PHE A 130 -14.05 16.34 -4.20
CA PHE A 130 -15.49 16.17 -4.14
C PHE A 130 -16.00 15.71 -2.77
N ARG A 131 -15.11 15.27 -1.87
CA ARG A 131 -15.43 14.77 -0.51
C ARG A 131 -16.42 13.59 -0.52
N ARG A 132 -16.27 12.70 -1.51
CA ARG A 132 -17.13 11.53 -1.76
C ARG A 132 -16.27 10.30 -2.02
N GLY A 133 -16.69 9.12 -1.56
CA GLY A 133 -15.88 7.90 -1.65
C GLY A 133 -16.26 6.93 -2.78
N LYS A 134 -17.43 7.10 -3.41
CA LYS A 134 -17.94 6.23 -4.48
C LYS A 134 -17.56 6.73 -5.85
N LEU A 135 -16.80 5.96 -6.62
CA LEU A 135 -16.31 6.44 -7.91
C LEU A 135 -17.42 6.58 -8.98
N SER A 136 -18.53 5.84 -8.84
CA SER A 136 -19.70 5.98 -9.71
C SER A 136 -20.33 7.38 -9.64
N ASP A 137 -20.22 8.06 -8.50
CA ASP A 137 -20.67 9.45 -8.35
C ASP A 137 -19.90 10.39 -9.29
N LEU A 138 -18.62 10.12 -9.58
CA LEU A 138 -17.83 10.93 -10.51
C LEU A 138 -18.40 10.86 -11.93
N VAL A 139 -18.80 9.66 -12.40
CA VAL A 139 -19.37 9.52 -13.74
C VAL A 139 -20.69 10.29 -13.86
N SER A 140 -21.52 10.23 -12.82
CA SER A 140 -22.77 11.00 -12.72
C SER A 140 -22.51 12.51 -12.79
N LEU A 141 -21.52 12.98 -12.03
CA LEU A 141 -21.13 14.39 -11.96
C LEU A 141 -20.57 14.91 -13.29
N LEU A 142 -19.68 14.15 -13.94
CA LEU A 142 -19.16 14.48 -15.27
C LEU A 142 -20.25 14.43 -16.36
N SER A 143 -21.39 13.79 -16.07
CA SER A 143 -22.55 13.79 -16.95
C SER A 143 -23.53 14.92 -16.63
N GLY A 144 -23.30 15.71 -15.58
CA GLY A 144 -24.13 16.85 -15.20
C GLY A 144 -25.24 16.52 -14.20
N ARG A 145 -25.23 15.33 -13.59
CA ARG A 145 -26.30 14.88 -12.70
C ARG A 145 -26.31 15.68 -11.40
N ASP A 146 -27.43 16.35 -11.14
CA ASP A 146 -27.77 16.92 -9.84
C ASP A 146 -28.31 15.80 -8.94
N PHE A 147 -27.68 15.58 -7.78
CA PHE A 147 -28.10 14.51 -6.87
C PHE A 147 -29.38 14.83 -6.09
N GLU A 148 -29.75 16.11 -5.97
CA GLU A 148 -30.97 16.54 -5.27
C GLU A 148 -32.16 16.55 -6.22
N THR A 149 -32.03 17.25 -7.35
CA THR A 149 -33.14 17.39 -8.32
C THR A 149 -33.24 16.21 -9.28
N LYS A 150 -32.17 15.42 -9.43
CA LYS A 150 -32.02 14.33 -10.42
C LYS A 150 -32.03 14.82 -11.87
N GLU A 151 -31.88 16.12 -12.10
CA GLU A 151 -31.78 16.70 -13.43
C GLU A 151 -30.33 16.69 -13.95
N TYR A 152 -30.17 16.82 -15.26
CA TYR A 152 -28.86 16.99 -15.90
C TYR A 152 -28.64 18.46 -16.24
N ARG A 153 -27.51 19.01 -15.80
CA ARG A 153 -27.19 20.43 -15.93
C ARG A 153 -25.75 20.65 -16.39
N ASP A 154 -25.58 21.54 -17.36
CA ASP A 154 -24.27 21.87 -17.94
C ASP A 154 -23.34 22.54 -16.93
N ASP A 155 -23.88 23.36 -16.01
CA ASP A 155 -23.07 24.03 -14.99
C ASP A 155 -22.44 23.05 -13.97
N ILE A 156 -23.08 21.89 -13.74
CA ILE A 156 -22.52 20.79 -12.95
C ILE A 156 -21.39 20.11 -13.72
N VAL A 157 -21.51 19.95 -15.04
CA VAL A 157 -20.44 19.39 -15.90
C VAL A 157 -19.20 20.26 -15.81
N ASP A 158 -19.36 21.57 -16.05
CA ASP A 158 -18.30 22.58 -15.95
C ASP A 158 -17.59 22.54 -14.60
N GLU A 159 -18.35 22.58 -13.51
CA GLU A 159 -17.78 22.55 -12.16
C GLU A 159 -17.04 21.23 -11.89
N SER A 160 -17.60 20.11 -12.35
CA SER A 160 -17.03 18.77 -12.15
C SER A 160 -15.70 18.61 -12.88
N TYR A 161 -15.60 19.01 -14.15
CA TYR A 161 -14.33 18.99 -14.88
C TYR A 161 -13.31 19.93 -14.26
N ARG A 162 -13.71 21.12 -13.78
CA ARG A 162 -12.82 22.05 -13.08
C ARG A 162 -12.28 21.46 -11.77
N LYS A 163 -13.12 20.81 -10.97
CA LYS A 163 -12.71 20.12 -9.74
C LYS A 163 -11.79 18.95 -10.05
N LEU A 164 -12.12 18.13 -11.04
CA LEU A 164 -11.31 16.98 -11.44
C LEU A 164 -9.93 17.43 -11.96
N ASP A 165 -9.87 18.47 -12.79
CA ASP A 165 -8.62 19.10 -13.24
C ASP A 165 -7.74 19.53 -12.06
N LYS A 166 -8.31 20.26 -11.10
CA LYS A 166 -7.59 20.65 -9.88
C LYS A 166 -7.08 19.42 -9.12
N GLY A 167 -7.91 18.38 -9.01
CA GLY A 167 -7.57 17.14 -8.31
C GLY A 167 -6.39 16.41 -8.96
N ILE A 168 -6.42 16.24 -10.28
CA ILE A 168 -5.34 15.63 -11.04
C ILE A 168 -4.07 16.47 -10.93
N GLN A 169 -4.17 17.79 -11.03
CA GLN A 169 -3.01 18.68 -10.87
C GLN A 169 -2.37 18.60 -9.47
N ASN A 170 -3.18 18.47 -8.43
CA ASN A 170 -2.71 18.26 -7.05
C ASN A 170 -2.02 16.90 -6.89
N PHE A 171 -2.59 15.85 -7.49
CA PHE A 171 -2.04 14.50 -7.48
C PHE A 171 -0.65 14.44 -8.14
N ILE A 172 -0.53 14.97 -9.36
CA ILE A 172 0.70 14.87 -10.18
C ILE A 172 1.80 15.84 -9.74
N ASN A 173 1.52 16.70 -8.77
CA ASN A 173 2.49 17.67 -8.27
C ASN A 173 3.68 16.95 -7.64
N GLU A 174 4.87 17.14 -8.23
CA GLU A 174 6.13 16.49 -7.82
C GLU A 174 6.39 16.64 -6.32
N TYR A 175 6.22 17.85 -5.79
CA TYR A 175 6.48 18.12 -4.37
C TYR A 175 5.50 17.37 -3.48
N ASN A 176 4.19 17.45 -3.76
CA ASN A 176 3.17 16.75 -2.98
C ASN A 176 3.38 15.24 -2.98
N PHE A 177 3.62 14.67 -4.16
CA PHE A 177 3.85 13.24 -4.32
C PHE A 177 5.11 12.80 -3.57
N ALA A 178 6.25 13.46 -3.79
CA ALA A 178 7.50 13.14 -3.11
C ALA A 178 7.38 13.27 -1.58
N GLN A 179 6.71 14.31 -1.07
CA GLN A 179 6.50 14.47 0.38
C GLN A 179 5.57 13.41 0.96
N PHE A 180 4.58 12.94 0.21
CA PHE A 180 3.73 11.81 0.60
C PHE A 180 4.53 10.49 0.65
N ILE A 181 5.32 10.17 -0.38
CA ILE A 181 6.19 8.99 -0.37
C ILE A 181 7.17 9.05 0.81
N MET A 182 7.76 10.21 1.08
CA MET A 182 8.61 10.40 2.26
C MET A 182 7.86 10.17 3.58
N ALA A 183 6.57 10.50 3.66
CA ALA A 183 5.76 10.22 4.85
C ALA A 183 5.59 8.70 5.05
N ILE A 184 5.26 7.96 4.00
CA ILE A 184 5.09 6.49 4.03
C ILE A 184 6.42 5.81 4.39
N LYS A 185 7.52 6.19 3.74
CA LYS A 185 8.87 5.70 4.08
C LYS A 185 9.28 6.05 5.50
N GLY A 186 8.93 7.26 5.96
CA GLY A 186 9.17 7.72 7.34
C GLY A 186 8.45 6.87 8.38
N ALA A 187 7.31 6.26 8.05
CA ALA A 187 6.65 5.27 8.91
C ALA A 187 7.30 3.88 8.87
N GLY A 188 8.36 3.67 8.08
CA GLY A 188 9.09 2.41 7.96
C GLY A 188 8.66 1.53 6.78
N PHE A 189 7.69 1.96 5.97
CA PHE A 189 7.27 1.25 4.75
C PHE A 189 8.16 1.66 3.58
N VAL A 190 9.38 1.12 3.56
CA VAL A 190 10.46 1.51 2.62
C VAL A 190 10.55 0.63 1.37
N SER A 191 9.65 -0.34 1.21
CA SER A 191 9.58 -1.22 0.04
C SER A 191 8.14 -1.63 -0.24
N HIS A 192 7.80 -1.80 -1.53
CA HIS A 192 6.49 -2.32 -1.97
C HIS A 192 6.09 -3.64 -1.28
N LYS A 193 7.05 -4.48 -0.88
CA LYS A 193 6.81 -5.75 -0.19
C LYS A 193 6.11 -5.58 1.17
N LEU A 194 6.28 -4.42 1.79
CA LEU A 194 5.64 -4.08 3.07
C LEU A 194 4.21 -3.56 2.87
N LEU A 195 3.81 -3.23 1.64
CA LEU A 195 2.51 -2.63 1.34
C LEU A 195 1.50 -3.74 1.03
N ASN A 196 0.34 -3.70 1.70
CA ASN A 196 -0.67 -4.75 1.60
C ASN A 196 -1.87 -4.36 0.71
N SER A 197 -2.08 -3.06 0.47
CA SER A 197 -3.30 -2.55 -0.18
C SER A 197 -3.05 -1.18 -0.83
N ALA A 198 -3.19 -1.11 -2.15
CA ALA A 198 -3.16 0.14 -2.92
C ALA A 198 -4.26 1.10 -2.43
N MET A 199 -5.46 0.58 -2.22
CA MET A 199 -6.61 1.31 -1.68
C MET A 199 -6.34 2.01 -0.33
N THR A 200 -5.45 1.46 0.50
CA THR A 200 -5.05 2.12 1.75
C THR A 200 -4.08 3.29 1.49
N LEU A 201 -3.21 3.18 0.48
CA LEU A 201 -2.37 4.28 0.00
C LEU A 201 -3.21 5.37 -0.66
N ASP A 202 -4.20 5.01 -1.48
CA ASP A 202 -5.12 5.96 -2.12
C ASP A 202 -5.75 6.89 -1.08
N PHE A 203 -6.32 6.30 -0.02
CA PHE A 203 -6.94 7.12 1.02
C PHE A 203 -5.91 7.89 1.84
N ALA A 204 -4.73 7.32 2.10
CA ALA A 204 -3.66 8.06 2.77
C ALA A 204 -3.19 9.28 1.95
N TYR A 205 -3.09 9.15 0.62
CA TYR A 205 -2.72 10.27 -0.24
C TYR A 205 -3.86 11.28 -0.41
N THR A 206 -5.10 10.78 -0.49
CA THR A 206 -6.31 11.62 -0.42
C THR A 206 -6.27 12.47 0.83
N LEU A 207 -6.06 11.85 1.99
CA LEU A 207 -5.98 12.55 3.26
C LEU A 207 -4.83 13.56 3.27
N TYR A 208 -3.65 13.18 2.77
CA TYR A 208 -2.52 14.10 2.65
C TYR A 208 -2.89 15.39 1.87
N LEU A 209 -3.50 15.25 0.69
CA LEU A 209 -3.94 16.38 -0.13
C LEU A 209 -5.05 17.19 0.55
N MET A 210 -5.98 16.52 1.25
CA MET A 210 -7.04 17.19 2.00
C MET A 210 -6.50 18.07 3.13
N LEU A 211 -5.52 17.55 3.88
CA LEU A 211 -4.94 18.25 5.01
C LEU A 211 -4.06 19.42 4.57
N LEU A 212 -3.45 19.36 3.37
CA LEU A 212 -2.74 20.50 2.79
C LEU A 212 -3.68 21.67 2.45
N ASP A 213 -4.92 21.36 2.05
CA ASP A 213 -5.96 22.35 1.75
C ASP A 213 -6.67 22.86 3.02
N ASP A 214 -6.39 22.30 4.20
CA ASP A 214 -7.03 22.67 5.48
C ASP A 214 -6.11 23.56 6.33
N SER A 215 -6.38 24.87 6.33
CA SER A 215 -5.62 25.86 7.10
C SER A 215 -5.62 25.66 8.63
N THR A 216 -6.53 24.84 9.16
CA THR A 216 -6.59 24.53 10.59
C THR A 216 -5.56 23.47 11.01
N ILE A 217 -4.97 22.77 10.03
CA ILE A 217 -3.98 21.72 10.25
C ILE A 217 -2.59 22.28 9.97
N PRO A 218 -1.68 22.31 10.97
CA PRO A 218 -0.32 22.76 10.73
C PRO A 218 0.40 21.83 9.74
N ASN A 219 0.97 22.38 8.67
CA ASN A 219 1.71 21.61 7.65
C ASN A 219 2.76 20.66 8.23
N ALA A 220 3.43 21.08 9.32
CA ALA A 220 4.43 20.28 10.02
C ALA A 220 3.86 18.97 10.64
N GLN A 221 2.56 18.90 10.90
CA GLN A 221 1.89 17.74 11.51
C GLN A 221 1.26 16.80 10.47
N ILE A 222 1.05 17.24 9.22
CA ILE A 222 0.36 16.46 8.18
C ILE A 222 1.00 15.08 8.00
N LYS A 223 2.33 15.01 7.90
CA LYS A 223 3.03 13.72 7.73
C LYS A 223 2.74 12.76 8.89
N ARG A 224 2.82 13.24 10.13
CA ARG A 224 2.50 12.44 11.33
C ARG A 224 1.07 11.90 11.26
N TYR A 225 0.10 12.73 10.89
CA TYR A 225 -1.29 12.29 10.79
C TYR A 225 -1.53 11.27 9.68
N VAL A 226 -0.91 11.46 8.51
CA VAL A 226 -0.99 10.52 7.39
C VAL A 226 -0.34 9.19 7.75
N GLN A 227 0.81 9.22 8.43
CA GLN A 227 1.48 8.02 8.94
C GLN A 227 0.60 7.26 9.93
N LYS A 228 0.04 7.93 10.94
CA LYS A 228 -0.87 7.30 11.90
C LYS A 228 -2.11 6.72 11.21
N TRP A 229 -2.71 7.44 10.26
CA TRP A 229 -3.87 6.96 9.53
C TRP A 229 -3.56 5.71 8.69
N PHE A 230 -2.45 5.74 7.94
CA PHE A 230 -2.01 4.64 7.09
C PHE A 230 -1.73 3.37 7.90
N VAL A 231 -0.99 3.50 9.01
CA VAL A 231 -0.64 2.37 9.87
C VAL A 231 -1.88 1.79 10.54
N MET A 232 -2.76 2.63 11.09
CA MET A 232 -4.01 2.18 11.71
C MET A 232 -4.90 1.47 10.69
N SER A 233 -5.05 2.03 9.48
CA SER A 233 -5.86 1.44 8.41
C SER A 233 -5.31 0.08 7.96
N THR A 234 -3.98 -0.05 7.90
CA THR A 234 -3.29 -1.31 7.59
C THR A 234 -3.53 -2.36 8.67
N LEU A 235 -3.32 -2.01 9.94
CA LEU A 235 -3.50 -2.91 11.09
C LEU A 235 -4.93 -3.41 11.25
N THR A 236 -5.90 -2.57 10.91
CA THR A 236 -7.34 -2.86 11.08
C THR A 236 -8.00 -3.37 9.79
N SER A 237 -7.25 -3.47 8.69
CA SER A 237 -7.77 -3.84 7.37
C SER A 237 -8.96 -2.99 6.92
N ARG A 238 -8.96 -1.70 7.28
CA ARG A 238 -10.11 -0.78 7.17
C ARG A 238 -10.69 -0.70 5.76
N TYR A 239 -9.85 -0.74 4.74
CA TYR A 239 -10.23 -0.56 3.32
C TYR A 239 -10.15 -1.85 2.49
N ILE A 240 -10.25 -3.02 3.10
CA ILE A 240 -10.15 -4.29 2.35
C ILE A 240 -11.52 -4.82 1.89
N GLY A 241 -12.52 -4.84 2.76
CA GLY A 241 -13.81 -5.49 2.46
C GLY A 241 -14.75 -4.68 1.58
N SER A 242 -15.05 -3.44 1.96
CA SER A 242 -15.96 -2.53 1.23
C SER A 242 -15.36 -1.12 1.16
N PRO A 243 -14.20 -0.96 0.49
CA PRO A 243 -13.39 0.25 0.56
C PRO A 243 -14.18 1.51 0.27
N GLU A 244 -14.85 1.60 -0.87
CA GLU A 244 -15.56 2.83 -1.28
C GLU A 244 -16.64 3.25 -0.28
N THR A 245 -17.36 2.28 0.31
CA THR A 245 -18.39 2.58 1.32
C THR A 245 -17.76 3.09 2.62
N VAL A 246 -16.65 2.49 3.04
CA VAL A 246 -15.93 2.92 4.25
C VAL A 246 -15.30 4.30 4.02
N MET A 247 -14.67 4.52 2.87
CA MET A 247 -14.09 5.80 2.47
C MET A 247 -15.14 6.91 2.41
N ASP A 248 -16.30 6.63 1.83
CA ASP A 248 -17.40 7.59 1.75
C ASP A 248 -17.90 8.01 3.14
N ARG A 249 -18.08 7.04 4.04
CA ARG A 249 -18.44 7.31 5.44
C ARG A 249 -17.35 8.12 6.15
N ASP A 250 -16.08 7.80 5.90
CA ASP A 250 -14.95 8.51 6.47
C ASP A 250 -14.91 9.96 5.97
N MET A 251 -15.15 10.20 4.67
CA MET A 251 -15.22 11.55 4.09
C MET A 251 -16.33 12.39 4.68
N ARG A 252 -17.53 11.82 4.84
CA ARG A 252 -18.64 12.50 5.53
C ARG A 252 -18.28 12.83 6.98
N SER A 253 -17.69 11.87 7.70
CA SER A 253 -17.26 12.09 9.08
C SER A 253 -16.20 13.19 9.20
N VAL A 254 -15.21 13.22 8.30
CA VAL A 254 -14.20 14.29 8.27
C VAL A 254 -14.84 15.66 8.02
N ALA A 255 -15.81 15.73 7.10
CA ALA A 255 -16.53 16.96 6.80
C ALA A 255 -17.38 17.46 7.98
N GLU A 256 -18.03 16.55 8.72
CA GLU A 256 -18.95 16.88 9.82
C GLU A 256 -18.24 17.34 11.10
N LYS A 257 -17.17 16.65 11.52
CA LYS A 257 -16.50 16.89 12.82
C LYS A 257 -15.08 17.43 12.73
N GLY A 258 -14.53 17.56 11.52
CA GLY A 258 -13.13 17.90 11.29
C GLY A 258 -12.19 16.69 11.47
N PHE A 259 -11.04 16.74 10.79
CA PHE A 259 -10.14 15.60 10.72
C PHE A 259 -9.58 15.16 12.07
N LEU A 260 -9.18 16.09 12.96
CA LEU A 260 -8.55 15.72 14.23
C LEU A 260 -9.49 14.95 15.16
N ASN A 261 -10.75 15.39 15.26
CA ASN A 261 -11.77 14.67 16.04
C ASN A 261 -12.10 13.33 15.39
N PHE A 262 -12.18 13.29 14.06
CA PHE A 262 -12.36 12.05 13.32
C PHE A 262 -11.26 11.02 13.60
N LEU A 263 -9.99 11.42 13.52
CA LEU A 263 -8.85 10.56 13.80
C LEU A 263 -8.92 10.04 15.24
N ALA A 264 -9.15 10.91 16.22
CA ALA A 264 -9.21 10.54 17.63
C ALA A 264 -10.30 9.50 17.92
N ASP A 265 -11.51 9.67 17.36
CA ASP A 265 -12.62 8.73 17.53
C ASP A 265 -12.31 7.36 16.90
N VAL A 266 -11.72 7.37 15.69
CA VAL A 266 -11.37 6.12 15.00
C VAL A 266 -10.26 5.39 15.76
N GLU A 267 -9.23 6.09 16.24
CA GLU A 267 -8.17 5.50 17.05
C GLU A 267 -8.73 4.89 18.34
N ALA A 268 -9.55 5.64 19.08
CA ALA A 268 -10.15 5.18 20.33
C ALA A 268 -11.03 3.93 20.13
N SER A 269 -11.77 3.86 19.03
CA SER A 269 -12.63 2.71 18.71
C SER A 269 -11.86 1.49 18.21
N SER A 270 -10.83 1.70 17.38
CA SER A 270 -10.17 0.62 16.63
C SER A 270 -8.95 0.05 17.33
N LEU A 271 -8.25 0.88 18.12
CA LEU A 271 -6.96 0.56 18.73
C LEU A 271 -7.05 0.57 20.27
N SER A 272 -8.10 -0.07 20.80
CA SER A 272 -8.29 -0.26 22.24
C SER A 272 -7.20 -1.13 22.89
N ASP A 273 -7.11 -1.15 24.22
CA ASP A 273 -6.18 -2.04 24.93
C ASP A 273 -6.39 -3.52 24.57
N SER A 274 -7.64 -3.93 24.30
CA SER A 274 -7.96 -5.28 23.83
C SER A 274 -7.42 -5.54 22.42
N PHE A 275 -7.37 -4.52 21.55
CA PHE A 275 -6.78 -4.68 20.23
C PHE A 275 -5.30 -5.06 20.36
N TRP A 276 -4.53 -4.30 21.14
CA TRP A 276 -3.09 -4.53 21.30
C TRP A 276 -2.75 -5.83 22.01
N THR A 277 -3.52 -6.19 23.05
CA THR A 277 -3.19 -7.33 23.91
C THR A 277 -3.82 -8.66 23.46
N VAL A 278 -4.87 -8.62 22.64
CA VAL A 278 -5.60 -9.82 22.19
C VAL A 278 -5.66 -9.89 20.66
N THR A 279 -6.26 -8.91 20.01
CA THR A 279 -6.55 -8.97 18.57
C THR A 279 -5.29 -8.99 17.70
N LEU A 280 -4.33 -8.11 17.97
CA LEU A 280 -3.10 -8.02 17.18
C LEU A 280 -2.21 -9.28 17.33
N PRO A 281 -1.99 -9.85 18.53
CA PRO A 281 -1.36 -11.16 18.67
C PRO A 281 -2.06 -12.28 17.89
N GLN A 282 -3.39 -12.27 17.82
CA GLN A 282 -4.16 -13.22 17.00
C GLN A 282 -3.97 -12.97 15.50
N ASN A 283 -3.91 -11.71 15.06
CA ASN A 283 -3.62 -11.37 13.66
C ASN A 283 -2.21 -11.82 13.22
N LEU A 284 -1.28 -11.96 14.18
CA LEU A 284 0.06 -12.53 13.97
C LEU A 284 0.10 -14.07 14.04
N GLU A 285 -1.05 -14.74 14.23
CA GLU A 285 -1.20 -16.19 14.08
C GLU A 285 -1.50 -16.55 12.63
N THR A 286 -0.51 -16.37 11.77
CA THR A 286 -0.61 -16.63 10.34
C THR A 286 0.71 -17.14 9.78
N SER A 287 0.64 -17.81 8.64
CA SER A 287 1.82 -18.19 7.85
C SER A 287 2.06 -17.29 6.64
N SER A 288 1.26 -16.24 6.47
CA SER A 288 1.40 -15.31 5.36
C SER A 288 2.43 -14.22 5.68
N ILE A 289 3.53 -14.22 4.93
CA ILE A 289 4.53 -13.14 5.00
C ILE A 289 3.97 -11.80 4.53
N ASN A 290 2.91 -11.81 3.72
CA ASN A 290 2.22 -10.61 3.24
C ASN A 290 1.06 -10.22 4.18
N SER A 291 1.10 -10.61 5.46
CA SER A 291 0.05 -10.23 6.41
C SER A 291 0.25 -8.77 6.88
N PRO A 292 -0.82 -7.97 6.99
CA PRO A 292 -0.70 -6.58 7.42
C PRO A 292 -0.02 -6.40 8.78
N ALA A 293 -0.32 -7.28 9.74
CA ALA A 293 0.28 -7.24 11.07
C ALA A 293 1.79 -7.53 11.04
N PHE A 294 2.24 -8.51 10.24
CA PHE A 294 3.66 -8.82 10.12
C PHE A 294 4.42 -7.72 9.37
N ASN A 295 3.88 -7.22 8.26
CA ASN A 295 4.50 -6.12 7.53
C ASN A 295 4.60 -4.85 8.39
N THR A 296 3.60 -4.56 9.22
CA THR A 296 3.66 -3.46 10.19
C THR A 296 4.70 -3.71 11.28
N PHE A 297 4.90 -4.95 11.72
CA PHE A 297 6.01 -5.30 12.63
C PHE A 297 7.37 -4.97 12.00
N ILE A 298 7.58 -5.33 10.74
CA ILE A 298 8.83 -5.02 10.02
C ILE A 298 8.99 -3.50 9.83
N ALA A 299 7.93 -2.78 9.45
CA ALA A 299 7.95 -1.32 9.37
C ALA A 299 8.29 -0.67 10.72
N ALA A 300 7.77 -1.20 11.82
CA ALA A 300 8.10 -0.74 13.17
C ALA A 300 9.59 -0.93 13.48
N GLN A 301 10.17 -2.09 13.14
CA GLN A 301 11.60 -2.33 13.31
C GLN A 301 12.45 -1.35 12.47
N ILE A 302 12.02 -1.04 11.25
CA ILE A 302 12.70 -0.08 10.37
C ILE A 302 12.64 1.33 10.94
N ASN A 303 11.45 1.80 11.33
CA ASN A 303 11.27 3.14 11.92
C ASN A 303 12.07 3.31 13.21
N LEU A 304 12.16 2.27 14.04
CA LEU A 304 12.96 2.26 15.27
C LEU A 304 14.46 1.99 15.04
N ASN A 305 14.92 1.93 13.79
CA ASN A 305 16.32 1.70 13.41
C ASN A 305 16.93 0.42 14.00
N CYS A 306 16.13 -0.64 14.15
CA CYS A 306 16.57 -1.91 14.71
C CYS A 306 17.62 -2.59 13.81
N ASN A 307 18.55 -3.28 14.45
CA ASN A 307 19.52 -4.12 13.76
C ASN A 307 18.94 -5.53 13.51
N SER A 308 19.43 -6.20 12.47
CA SER A 308 19.21 -7.63 12.27
C SER A 308 19.71 -8.45 13.46
N MET A 309 19.07 -9.57 13.74
CA MET A 309 19.42 -10.44 14.87
C MET A 309 20.89 -10.90 14.76
N LEU A 310 21.60 -10.88 15.89
CA LEU A 310 23.03 -11.20 16.03
C LEU A 310 23.98 -10.23 15.30
N MET A 311 23.46 -9.15 14.73
CA MET A 311 24.24 -8.12 14.04
C MET A 311 24.13 -6.77 14.74
N ASN A 312 25.23 -6.04 14.77
CA ASN A 312 25.32 -4.63 15.10
C ASN A 312 25.83 -3.87 13.87
N GLY A 313 25.04 -2.91 13.38
CA GLY A 313 25.34 -2.11 12.19
C GLY A 313 24.58 -2.53 10.93
N THR A 314 24.15 -3.80 10.81
CA THR A 314 23.27 -4.24 9.70
C THR A 314 21.82 -3.98 10.06
N LYS A 315 21.17 -3.03 9.36
CA LYS A 315 19.78 -2.64 9.66
C LYS A 315 18.77 -3.52 8.95
N ILE A 316 17.57 -3.63 9.56
CA ILE A 316 16.44 -4.32 8.93
C ILE A 316 16.07 -3.65 7.59
N SER A 317 16.17 -2.32 7.49
CA SER A 317 15.92 -1.56 6.26
C SER A 317 16.78 -2.04 5.09
N ASP A 318 18.06 -2.32 5.34
CA ASP A 318 19.01 -2.71 4.31
C ASP A 318 18.69 -4.12 3.82
N LEU A 319 18.36 -5.04 4.72
CA LEU A 319 18.01 -6.42 4.38
C LEU A 319 16.70 -6.52 3.59
N VAL A 320 15.69 -5.73 3.94
CA VAL A 320 14.42 -5.67 3.21
C VAL A 320 14.63 -5.19 1.77
N THR A 321 15.51 -4.20 1.58
CA THR A 321 15.78 -3.59 0.28
C THR A 321 16.70 -4.45 -0.60
N ILE A 322 17.71 -5.12 -0.01
CA ILE A 322 18.77 -5.83 -0.74
C ILE A 322 18.53 -7.34 -0.84
N SER A 323 18.28 -8.00 0.30
CA SER A 323 18.30 -9.47 0.40
C SER A 323 16.92 -10.10 0.30
N GLY A 324 15.86 -9.38 0.70
CA GLY A 324 14.46 -9.73 0.46
C GLY A 324 13.91 -10.96 1.18
N ASP A 325 14.76 -11.85 1.70
CA ASP A 325 14.35 -13.11 2.29
C ASP A 325 14.18 -13.03 3.82
N VAL A 326 13.12 -13.69 4.30
CA VAL A 326 12.91 -13.95 5.72
C VAL A 326 13.36 -15.37 6.06
N HIS A 327 13.97 -15.52 7.23
CA HIS A 327 14.51 -16.78 7.74
C HIS A 327 13.77 -17.24 8.99
N HIS A 328 13.87 -18.53 9.30
CA HIS A 328 13.22 -19.09 10.48
C HIS A 328 14.14 -19.04 11.71
N ILE A 329 13.64 -18.53 12.83
CA ILE A 329 14.36 -18.51 14.11
C ILE A 329 14.57 -19.94 14.62
N PHE A 330 13.52 -20.76 14.60
CA PHE A 330 13.63 -22.22 14.68
C PHE A 330 13.78 -22.76 13.26
N PRO A 331 14.96 -23.27 12.85
CA PRO A 331 15.16 -23.71 11.48
C PRO A 331 14.14 -24.75 11.03
N ARG A 332 13.68 -24.63 9.78
CA ARG A 332 12.64 -25.50 9.23
C ARG A 332 13.03 -26.98 9.26
N ALA A 333 14.28 -27.31 8.93
CA ALA A 333 14.75 -28.69 8.94
C ALA A 333 14.83 -29.24 10.36
N TYR A 334 15.30 -28.45 11.33
CA TYR A 334 15.24 -28.79 12.75
C TYR A 334 13.83 -29.16 13.20
N LEU A 335 12.85 -28.29 12.90
CA LEU A 335 11.45 -28.52 13.28
C LEU A 335 10.89 -29.80 12.65
N LYS A 336 11.14 -30.03 11.36
CA LYS A 336 10.69 -31.25 10.67
C LYS A 336 11.30 -32.52 11.26
N ASN A 337 12.60 -32.52 11.50
CA ASN A 337 13.33 -33.67 12.05
C ASN A 337 12.89 -34.01 13.48
N ASN A 338 12.25 -33.06 14.17
CA ASN A 338 11.75 -33.21 15.53
C ASN A 338 10.21 -33.28 15.59
N GLY A 339 9.55 -33.70 14.50
CA GLY A 339 8.12 -34.03 14.50
C GLY A 339 7.16 -32.87 14.17
N VAL A 340 7.65 -31.66 13.90
CA VAL A 340 6.84 -30.51 13.47
C VAL A 340 6.84 -30.42 11.94
N ALA A 341 6.12 -31.34 11.30
CA ALA A 341 6.08 -31.45 9.83
C ALA A 341 5.02 -30.55 9.15
N ASN A 342 4.07 -29.99 9.92
CA ASN A 342 2.99 -29.16 9.37
C ASN A 342 3.55 -27.81 8.84
N LYS A 343 3.32 -27.55 7.54
CA LYS A 343 3.82 -26.34 6.86
C LYS A 343 3.31 -25.04 7.49
N THR A 344 2.02 -24.97 7.80
CA THR A 344 1.40 -23.79 8.43
C THR A 344 1.97 -23.55 9.83
N LYS A 345 2.41 -24.61 10.53
CA LYS A 345 2.99 -24.51 11.87
C LYS A 345 4.43 -24.00 11.85
N TYR A 346 5.32 -24.55 11.01
CA TYR A 346 6.71 -24.09 10.99
C TYR A 346 6.91 -22.75 10.25
N ASN A 347 5.98 -22.37 9.36
CA ASN A 347 5.98 -21.09 8.62
C ASN A 347 5.21 -19.97 9.32
N GLN A 348 4.95 -20.07 10.62
CA GLN A 348 4.30 -18.99 11.36
C GLN A 348 5.14 -17.71 11.29
N VAL A 349 4.50 -16.55 11.11
CA VAL A 349 5.22 -15.25 11.04
C VAL A 349 5.99 -14.92 12.31
N ALA A 350 5.52 -15.40 13.46
CA ALA A 350 6.25 -15.33 14.71
C ALA A 350 7.52 -16.21 14.74
N ASN A 351 7.77 -17.05 13.74
CA ASN A 351 9.05 -17.73 13.54
C ASN A 351 9.94 -17.04 12.50
N TYR A 352 9.46 -16.01 11.80
CA TYR A 352 10.22 -15.31 10.76
C TYR A 352 11.04 -14.14 11.29
N ILE A 353 12.19 -13.90 10.65
CA ILE A 353 13.08 -12.78 10.92
C ILE A 353 13.91 -12.41 9.68
N TYR A 354 14.21 -11.13 9.49
CA TYR A 354 15.23 -10.69 8.53
C TYR A 354 16.63 -10.90 9.15
N LEU A 355 17.41 -11.75 8.50
CA LEU A 355 18.71 -12.17 8.99
C LEU A 355 19.77 -11.95 7.92
N ASP A 356 20.97 -11.54 8.33
CA ASP A 356 22.12 -11.51 7.44
C ASP A 356 22.39 -12.92 6.85
N THR A 357 22.74 -12.98 5.57
CA THR A 357 22.89 -14.26 4.85
C THR A 357 24.02 -15.11 5.43
N GLN A 358 25.11 -14.52 5.90
CA GLN A 358 26.21 -15.27 6.51
C GLN A 358 25.81 -15.81 7.88
N VAL A 359 25.08 -15.00 8.66
CA VAL A 359 24.52 -15.45 9.95
C VAL A 359 23.56 -16.62 9.74
N ASN A 360 22.65 -16.52 8.77
CA ASN A 360 21.72 -17.61 8.45
C ASN A 360 22.47 -18.91 8.06
N LYS A 361 23.50 -18.81 7.22
CA LYS A 361 24.33 -19.97 6.85
C LYS A 361 25.05 -20.58 8.06
N ALA A 362 25.54 -19.76 8.97
CA ALA A 362 26.26 -20.22 10.16
C ALA A 362 25.34 -20.86 11.21
N ILE A 363 24.07 -20.42 11.32
CA ILE A 363 23.05 -21.08 12.14
C ILE A 363 22.72 -22.48 11.59
N ASN A 364 22.64 -22.63 10.27
CA ASN A 364 22.32 -23.90 9.61
C ASN A 364 20.99 -24.50 10.16
N ASP A 365 20.99 -25.79 10.52
CA ASP A 365 19.83 -26.49 11.09
C ASP A 365 19.89 -26.58 12.63
N ASP A 366 20.71 -25.75 13.28
CA ASP A 366 20.84 -25.77 14.74
C ASP A 366 19.56 -25.26 15.43
N SER A 367 19.15 -25.93 16.51
CA SER A 367 18.08 -25.40 17.37
C SER A 367 18.48 -24.08 18.04
N PRO A 368 17.53 -23.20 18.41
CA PRO A 368 17.82 -22.00 19.19
C PRO A 368 18.63 -22.26 20.45
N LYS A 369 18.33 -23.34 21.19
CA LYS A 369 19.13 -23.78 22.32
C LYS A 369 20.62 -23.95 21.99
N ILE A 370 20.94 -24.49 20.81
CA ILE A 370 22.33 -24.74 20.40
C ILE A 370 23.00 -23.42 20.00
N TYR A 371 22.47 -22.72 19.00
CA TYR A 371 23.19 -21.56 18.44
C TYR A 371 23.18 -20.36 19.39
N PHE A 372 22.13 -20.14 20.20
CA PHE A 372 22.18 -19.09 21.22
C PHE A 372 23.11 -19.44 22.40
N THR A 373 23.36 -20.72 22.69
CA THR A 373 24.40 -21.10 23.65
C THR A 373 25.78 -20.70 23.14
N LYS A 374 26.07 -20.90 21.84
CA LYS A 374 27.30 -20.41 21.19
C LYS A 374 27.39 -18.88 21.29
N VAL A 375 26.30 -18.16 20.98
CA VAL A 375 26.24 -16.70 21.07
C VAL A 375 26.50 -16.19 22.51
N LYS A 376 25.97 -16.87 23.53
CA LYS A 376 26.28 -16.54 24.93
C LYS A 376 27.74 -16.81 25.27
N GLN A 377 28.32 -17.88 24.73
CA GLN A 377 29.72 -18.22 24.96
C GLN A 377 30.65 -17.18 24.32
N GLN A 378 30.41 -16.75 23.08
CA GLN A 378 31.20 -15.69 22.44
C GLN A 378 31.10 -14.35 23.20
N CYS A 379 29.98 -14.07 23.88
CA CYS A 379 29.89 -12.87 24.72
C CYS A 379 30.83 -12.93 25.94
N LYS A 380 31.15 -14.15 26.42
CA LYS A 380 32.08 -14.39 27.53
C LYS A 380 33.53 -14.46 27.06
N THR A 381 33.80 -15.21 25.99
CA THR A 381 35.17 -15.45 25.49
C THR A 381 35.69 -14.35 24.58
N LYS A 382 34.79 -13.56 23.99
CA LYS A 382 35.05 -12.58 22.91
C LYS A 382 35.50 -13.21 21.59
N GLU A 383 35.42 -14.53 21.45
CA GLU A 383 35.68 -15.26 20.21
C GLU A 383 34.39 -15.38 19.40
N ILE A 384 34.27 -14.65 18.30
CA ILE A 384 33.04 -14.58 17.50
C ILE A 384 32.89 -15.81 16.61
N GLU A 385 31.77 -16.51 16.74
CA GLU A 385 31.37 -17.62 15.85
C GLU A 385 30.15 -17.25 14.99
N LEU A 386 29.20 -16.49 15.55
CA LEU A 386 27.93 -16.13 14.92
C LEU A 386 27.73 -14.61 14.95
N GLY A 387 27.44 -14.03 13.77
CA GLY A 387 27.21 -12.60 13.63
C GLY A 387 28.43 -11.76 14.02
N ASN A 388 28.21 -10.62 14.67
CA ASN A 388 29.31 -9.74 15.09
C ASN A 388 29.13 -9.17 16.52
N ILE A 389 28.20 -9.70 17.31
CA ILE A 389 27.95 -9.26 18.68
C ILE A 389 28.73 -10.14 19.67
N SER A 390 29.66 -9.55 20.40
CA SER A 390 30.41 -10.22 21.49
C SER A 390 30.25 -9.53 22.85
N ASP A 391 29.29 -8.61 22.97
CA ASP A 391 28.93 -7.94 24.22
C ASP A 391 27.53 -8.37 24.70
N GLU A 392 27.40 -8.68 25.99
CA GLU A 392 26.15 -9.23 26.55
C GLU A 392 25.04 -8.18 26.61
N SER A 393 25.35 -6.92 26.93
CA SER A 393 24.36 -5.84 26.95
C SER A 393 23.85 -5.55 25.55
N LEU A 394 24.75 -5.51 24.57
CA LEU A 394 24.41 -5.33 23.16
C LEU A 394 23.56 -6.50 22.63
N LEU A 395 23.89 -7.75 23.00
CA LEU A 395 23.10 -8.91 22.66
C LEU A 395 21.68 -8.79 23.21
N LEU A 396 21.51 -8.44 24.49
CA LEU A 396 20.18 -8.29 25.10
C LEU A 396 19.36 -7.19 24.41
N SER A 397 19.98 -6.06 24.05
CA SER A 397 19.32 -5.02 23.25
C SER A 397 18.88 -5.55 21.89
N ASN A 398 19.76 -6.23 21.17
CA ASN A 398 19.47 -6.79 19.85
C ASN A 398 18.35 -7.84 19.88
N LEU A 399 18.30 -8.69 20.91
CA LEU A 399 17.22 -9.65 21.10
C LEU A 399 15.88 -8.94 21.36
N SER A 400 15.89 -7.86 22.16
CA SER A 400 14.71 -7.04 22.39
C SER A 400 14.23 -6.32 21.13
N GLU A 401 15.14 -5.77 20.32
CA GLU A 401 14.83 -5.15 19.01
C GLU A 401 14.15 -6.13 18.04
N ASN A 402 14.45 -7.41 18.18
CA ASN A 402 13.93 -8.49 17.32
C ASN A 402 12.78 -9.29 17.94
N CYS A 403 12.27 -8.84 19.10
CA CYS A 403 11.19 -9.48 19.85
C CYS A 403 11.47 -10.96 20.14
N ILE A 404 12.71 -11.29 20.46
CA ILE A 404 13.12 -12.64 20.83
C ILE A 404 12.78 -12.88 22.31
N PRO A 405 12.00 -13.91 22.65
CA PRO A 405 11.65 -14.20 24.04
C PRO A 405 12.87 -14.46 24.94
N ASN A 406 12.77 -14.02 26.19
CA ASN A 406 13.76 -14.32 27.20
C ASN A 406 13.91 -15.84 27.39
N GLY A 407 15.16 -16.30 27.54
CA GLY A 407 15.47 -17.73 27.72
C GLY A 407 15.45 -18.55 26.42
N ILE A 408 15.50 -17.90 25.24
CA ILE A 408 15.59 -18.57 23.93
C ILE A 408 16.74 -19.60 23.84
N ASP A 409 17.83 -19.37 24.57
CA ASP A 409 18.98 -20.26 24.70
C ASP A 409 18.68 -21.59 25.40
N LYS A 410 17.48 -21.73 25.98
CA LYS A 410 17.01 -22.96 26.62
C LYS A 410 15.89 -23.63 25.83
N MET A 411 15.41 -23.01 24.75
CA MET A 411 14.24 -23.47 24.01
C MET A 411 14.63 -24.48 22.92
N ASP A 412 14.04 -25.67 23.01
CA ASP A 412 14.07 -26.70 21.97
C ASP A 412 12.67 -26.89 21.36
N VAL A 413 12.48 -27.93 20.54
CA VAL A 413 11.21 -28.22 19.86
C VAL A 413 10.01 -28.28 20.81
N SER A 414 10.20 -28.73 22.06
CA SER A 414 9.11 -28.82 23.05
C SER A 414 8.60 -27.43 23.47
N SER A 415 9.43 -26.40 23.30
CA SER A 415 9.12 -25.00 23.63
C SER A 415 8.52 -24.22 22.45
N TYR A 416 8.41 -24.82 21.25
CA TYR A 416 8.09 -24.08 20.03
C TYR A 416 6.74 -23.36 20.07
N ASP A 417 5.69 -24.01 20.57
CA ASP A 417 4.36 -23.38 20.67
C ASP A 417 4.35 -22.22 21.67
N LYS A 418 5.06 -22.38 22.79
CA LYS A 418 5.24 -21.31 23.78
C LYS A 418 6.04 -20.14 23.21
N PHE A 419 7.10 -20.43 22.44
CA PHE A 419 7.90 -19.43 21.76
C PHE A 419 7.04 -18.60 20.79
N LEU A 420 6.24 -19.26 19.95
CA LEU A 420 5.35 -18.56 19.00
C LEU A 420 4.38 -17.64 19.75
N SER A 421 3.71 -18.15 20.79
CA SER A 421 2.78 -17.35 21.58
C SER A 421 3.44 -16.13 22.22
N GLU A 422 4.62 -16.30 22.83
CA GLU A 422 5.33 -15.22 23.52
C GLU A 422 5.85 -14.18 22.51
N ARG A 423 6.44 -14.63 21.40
CA ARG A 423 6.96 -13.72 20.37
C ARG A 423 5.85 -12.88 19.75
N ARG A 424 4.66 -13.44 19.49
CA ARG A 424 3.51 -12.64 19.00
C ARG A 424 3.15 -11.49 19.95
N ARG A 425 3.19 -11.73 21.26
CA ARG A 425 2.93 -10.68 22.27
C ARG A 425 4.01 -9.60 22.25
N LEU A 426 5.28 -9.99 22.15
CA LEU A 426 6.40 -9.04 22.06
C LEU A 426 6.34 -8.21 20.77
N MET A 427 6.02 -8.85 19.64
CA MET A 427 5.82 -8.17 18.35
C MET A 427 4.67 -7.16 18.41
N ALA A 428 3.53 -7.55 19.00
CA ALA A 428 2.39 -6.65 19.18
C ALA A 428 2.73 -5.44 20.05
N ALA A 429 3.47 -5.65 21.16
CA ALA A 429 3.94 -4.57 22.02
C ALA A 429 4.95 -3.64 21.32
N LEU A 430 5.80 -4.17 20.45
CA LEU A 430 6.70 -3.35 19.61
C LEU A 430 5.89 -2.46 18.66
N ILE A 431 4.90 -3.02 17.97
CA ILE A 431 4.02 -2.29 17.06
C ILE A 431 3.27 -1.19 17.83
N GLU A 432 2.72 -1.50 19.00
CA GLU A 432 2.01 -0.53 19.84
C GLU A 432 2.91 0.65 20.23
N ARG A 433 4.13 0.37 20.71
CA ARG A 433 5.12 1.40 21.06
C ARG A 433 5.49 2.25 19.85
N TYR A 434 5.73 1.63 18.70
CA TYR A 434 6.01 2.30 17.44
C TYR A 434 4.85 3.22 17.04
N TYR A 435 3.61 2.72 17.03
CA TYR A 435 2.43 3.47 16.63
C TYR A 435 2.17 4.67 17.53
N LYS A 436 2.32 4.51 18.84
CA LYS A 436 2.21 5.62 19.82
C LYS A 436 3.35 6.64 19.69
N GLY A 437 4.49 6.23 19.12
CA GLY A 437 5.67 7.06 18.90
C GLY A 437 5.67 7.85 17.57
N LEU A 438 4.89 7.41 16.57
CA LEU A 438 4.59 8.20 15.36
C LEU A 438 4.01 9.55 15.75
#